data_AF-A0A3D2TJX7-F1
#
_entry.id   AF-A0A3D2TJX7-F1
#
_cell.length_a   1.000
_cell.length_b   1.000
_cell.length_c   1.000
_cell.angle_alpha   90.00
_cell.angle_beta   90.00
_cell.angle_gamma   90.00
#
_symmetry.space_group_name_H-M   'P 1'
#
loop_
_entity.id
_entity.type
_entity.pdbx_description
1 polymer ?
#
loop_
_entity_poly.entity_id
_entity_poly.type
_entity_poly.pdbx_seq_one_letter_code
_entity_poly.pdbx_strand_id
1 'polypeptide(L)'
;MSTGIKPQGLAGVVAGRTALSTVGKAGEGLTYRGYDIEQLAELSCFEEVAYLLLYGELPKKHELDGFRNRLLAKRCIPGKLREILERLPATAHPMDVLRTGCSALGCLEPESDDNTSERHAAERLLATFPAMLMIWYHHAHNSKQIDTESTQESIAGHFLDLLHGSSPSDDHRRALDVSLILYAEHEFN
;
A
#
# COMPACT_ATOMS: atom_id res chain seq x y z
N MET A 1 -7.72 29.42 39.63
CA MET A 1 -8.61 28.76 38.65
C MET A 1 -7.82 28.55 37.38
N SER A 2 -7.46 27.30 37.06
CA SER A 2 -6.78 26.99 35.80
C SER A 2 -7.85 26.84 34.73
N THR A 3 -7.91 27.77 33.79
CA THR A 3 -8.71 27.65 32.57
C THR A 3 -8.04 26.60 31.68
N GLY A 4 -8.33 25.32 31.93
CA GLY A 4 -7.82 24.22 31.12
C GLY A 4 -8.44 24.26 29.72
N ILE A 5 -7.68 24.77 28.76
CA ILE A 5 -8.00 24.65 27.34
C ILE A 5 -8.02 23.16 27.03
N LYS A 6 -9.20 22.59 26.71
CA LYS A 6 -9.27 21.22 26.19
C LYS A 6 -8.54 21.20 24.85
N PRO A 7 -7.59 20.28 24.62
CA PRO A 7 -6.94 20.17 23.32
C PRO A 7 -8.00 19.81 22.27
N GLN A 8 -8.21 20.71 21.31
CA GLN A 8 -9.06 20.42 20.14
C GLN A 8 -8.28 19.50 19.20
N GLY A 9 -8.93 18.46 18.68
CA GLY A 9 -8.30 17.52 17.74
C GLY A 9 -7.06 16.79 18.26
N LEU A 10 -6.97 16.53 19.58
CA LEU A 10 -5.81 15.88 20.21
C LEU A 10 -4.47 16.62 20.04
N ALA A 11 -4.48 17.92 19.75
CA ALA A 11 -3.26 18.71 19.59
C ALA A 11 -2.33 18.60 20.82
N GLY A 12 -1.11 18.09 20.59
CA GLY A 12 -0.09 17.89 21.62
C GLY A 12 -0.37 16.74 22.60
N VAL A 13 -1.39 15.91 22.34
CA VAL A 13 -1.73 14.76 23.19
C VAL A 13 -1.00 13.52 22.68
N VAL A 14 -0.22 12.89 23.56
CA VAL A 14 0.43 11.60 23.28
C VAL A 14 -0.63 10.50 23.31
N ALA A 15 -1.03 10.00 22.14
CA ALA A 15 -2.05 8.97 21.99
C ALA A 15 -1.52 7.52 22.13
N GLY A 16 -0.19 7.33 22.03
CA GLY A 16 0.41 5.99 22.01
C GLY A 16 1.93 6.03 21.94
N ARG A 17 2.54 4.86 21.72
CA ARG A 17 3.98 4.69 21.48
C ARG A 17 4.16 3.94 20.17
N THR A 18 5.11 4.36 19.36
CA THR A 18 5.44 3.73 18.09
C THR A 18 6.95 3.57 17.92
N ALA A 19 7.35 2.57 17.14
CA ALA A 19 8.72 2.34 16.69
C ALA A 19 8.82 2.34 15.16
N LEU A 20 7.76 2.76 14.45
CA LEU A 20 7.67 2.73 12.99
C LEU A 20 8.38 3.92 12.34
N SER A 21 8.15 5.13 12.83
CA SER A 21 8.66 6.35 12.21
C SER A 21 8.92 7.45 13.24
N THR A 22 9.71 8.46 12.84
CA THR A 22 9.82 9.73 13.55
C THR A 22 9.74 10.90 12.59
N VAL A 23 9.08 11.97 13.02
CA VAL A 23 8.92 13.21 12.24
C VAL A 23 9.58 14.36 12.99
N GLY A 24 10.49 15.09 12.35
CA GLY A 24 11.02 16.37 12.84
C GLY A 24 11.80 16.32 14.15
N LYS A 25 12.42 15.17 14.49
CA LYS A 25 13.24 15.05 15.70
C LYS A 25 14.71 15.41 15.40
N ALA A 26 15.26 16.33 16.19
CA ALA A 26 16.71 16.62 16.28
C ALA A 26 17.46 16.91 14.96
N GLY A 27 16.77 17.38 13.92
CA GLY A 27 17.37 17.77 12.64
C GLY A 27 17.23 16.73 11.52
N GLU A 28 16.70 15.54 11.81
CA GLU A 28 16.31 14.55 10.80
C GLU A 28 14.85 14.80 10.40
N GLY A 29 14.59 14.88 9.09
CA GLY A 29 13.26 15.19 8.54
C GLY A 29 12.23 14.12 8.90
N LEU A 30 12.31 12.96 8.24
CA LEU A 30 11.45 11.80 8.44
C LEU A 30 12.30 10.54 8.37
N THR A 31 12.13 9.65 9.36
CA THR A 31 12.81 8.35 9.36
C THR A 31 11.81 7.21 9.48
N TYR A 32 12.09 6.10 8.79
CA TYR A 32 11.37 4.83 8.92
C TYR A 32 12.26 3.84 9.64
N ARG A 33 11.83 3.42 10.84
CA ARG A 33 12.58 2.54 11.74
C ARG A 33 14.05 2.94 11.93
N GLY A 34 14.32 4.25 11.93
CA GLY A 34 15.65 4.84 12.08
C GLY A 34 16.44 5.05 10.79
N TYR A 35 15.90 4.66 9.63
CA TYR A 35 16.50 4.96 8.32
C TYR A 35 15.95 6.26 7.76
N ASP A 36 16.81 7.11 7.21
CA ASP A 36 16.42 8.36 6.56
C ASP A 36 15.58 8.07 5.30
N ILE A 37 14.46 8.80 5.14
CA ILE A 37 13.55 8.58 4.02
C ILE A 37 14.17 8.94 2.66
N GLU A 38 15.06 9.93 2.60
CA GLU A 38 15.76 10.31 1.37
C GLU A 38 16.69 9.18 0.93
N GLN A 39 17.38 8.54 1.89
CA GLN A 39 18.23 7.38 1.62
C GLN A 39 17.40 6.18 1.14
N LEU A 40 16.25 5.91 1.77
CA LEU A 40 15.36 4.84 1.32
C LEU A 40 14.81 5.12 -0.09
N ALA A 41 14.40 6.37 -0.36
CA ALA A 41 13.92 6.79 -1.65
C ALA A 41 15.00 6.71 -2.74
N GLU A 42 16.28 6.92 -2.41
CA GLU A 42 17.38 6.85 -3.38
C GLU A 42 17.88 5.41 -3.62
N LEU A 43 18.00 4.61 -2.55
CA LEU A 43 18.76 3.35 -2.57
C LEU A 43 17.90 2.08 -2.47
N SER A 44 16.63 2.19 -2.09
CA SER A 44 15.72 1.06 -1.91
C SER A 44 14.57 1.08 -2.91
N CYS A 45 13.86 -0.05 -3.03
CA CYS A 45 12.55 -0.11 -3.68
C CYS A 45 11.40 -0.17 -2.66
N PHE A 46 10.17 0.03 -3.13
CA PHE A 46 8.99 0.03 -2.26
C PHE A 46 8.82 -1.30 -1.52
N GLU A 47 9.11 -2.45 -2.14
CA GLU A 47 9.00 -3.75 -1.46
C GLU A 47 9.97 -3.89 -0.28
N GLU A 48 11.17 -3.30 -0.35
CA GLU A 48 12.11 -3.28 0.78
C GLU A 48 11.58 -2.42 1.93
N VAL A 49 10.98 -1.27 1.61
CA VAL A 49 10.38 -0.37 2.61
C VAL A 49 9.12 -0.98 3.23
N ALA A 50 8.25 -1.58 2.43
CA ALA A 50 7.10 -2.32 2.92
C ALA A 50 7.53 -3.49 3.81
N TYR A 51 8.58 -4.21 3.43
CA TYR A 51 9.16 -5.25 4.27
C TYR A 51 9.69 -4.68 5.59
N LEU A 52 10.49 -3.60 5.54
CA LEU A 52 10.99 -2.91 6.73
C LEU A 52 9.86 -2.55 7.69
N LEU A 53 8.78 -1.93 7.19
CA LEU A 53 7.66 -1.51 8.02
C LEU A 53 6.91 -2.70 8.64
N LEU A 54 6.65 -3.76 7.88
CA LEU A 54 5.91 -4.94 8.35
C LEU A 54 6.73 -5.90 9.23
N TYR A 55 8.03 -6.04 8.96
CA TYR A 55 8.90 -7.06 9.56
C TYR A 55 9.95 -6.50 10.52
N GLY A 56 10.22 -5.20 10.50
CA GLY A 56 11.09 -4.54 11.48
C GLY A 56 12.48 -4.17 10.98
N GLU A 57 12.98 -4.85 9.95
CA GLU A 57 14.34 -4.70 9.44
C GLU A 57 14.33 -4.74 7.90
N LEU A 58 15.36 -4.15 7.26
CA LEU A 58 15.53 -4.26 5.81
C LEU A 58 15.83 -5.71 5.43
N PRO A 59 15.20 -6.24 4.36
CA PRO A 59 15.39 -7.62 3.97
C PRO A 59 16.78 -7.85 3.36
N LYS A 60 17.35 -9.03 3.61
CA LYS A 60 18.42 -9.56 2.78
C LYS A 60 17.84 -9.96 1.42
N LYS A 61 18.70 -10.09 0.41
CA LYS A 61 18.30 -10.47 -0.96
C LYS A 61 17.31 -11.64 -1.03
N HIS A 62 17.61 -12.76 -0.37
CA HIS A 62 16.74 -13.94 -0.37
C HIS A 62 15.37 -13.72 0.31
N GLU A 63 15.32 -12.86 1.34
CA GLU A 63 14.07 -12.48 2.01
C GLU A 63 13.22 -11.58 1.12
N LEU A 64 13.86 -10.64 0.41
CA LEU A 64 13.22 -9.77 -0.57
C LEU A 64 12.65 -10.57 -1.74
N ASP A 65 13.42 -11.49 -2.31
CA ASP A 65 12.97 -12.37 -3.39
C ASP A 65 11.76 -13.22 -2.93
N GLY A 66 11.84 -13.77 -1.71
CA GLY A 66 10.73 -14.48 -1.08
C GLY A 66 9.48 -13.61 -0.88
N PHE A 67 9.67 -12.36 -0.46
CA PHE A 67 8.59 -11.40 -0.25
C PHE A 67 7.91 -11.01 -1.56
N ARG A 68 8.69 -10.68 -2.61
CA ARG A 68 8.17 -10.39 -3.96
C ARG A 68 7.35 -11.55 -4.50
N ASN A 69 7.83 -12.78 -4.36
CA ASN A 69 7.10 -13.97 -4.79
C ASN A 69 5.77 -14.15 -4.03
N ARG A 70 5.75 -13.88 -2.71
CA ARG A 70 4.50 -13.91 -1.93
C ARG A 70 3.51 -12.83 -2.37
N LEU A 71 3.97 -11.63 -2.69
CA LEU A 71 3.14 -10.54 -3.21
C LEU A 71 2.59 -10.87 -4.60
N LEU A 72 3.44 -11.33 -5.52
CA LEU A 72 3.06 -11.79 -6.86
C LEU A 72 1.94 -12.85 -6.79
N ALA A 73 2.12 -13.88 -5.96
CA ALA A 73 1.13 -14.93 -5.77
C ALA A 73 -0.21 -14.43 -5.18
N LYS A 74 -0.21 -13.25 -4.57
CA LYS A 74 -1.39 -12.61 -3.95
C LYS A 74 -2.01 -11.51 -4.83
N ARG A 75 -1.65 -11.37 -6.12
CA ARG A 75 -2.26 -10.34 -6.98
C ARG A 75 -3.64 -10.73 -7.53
N CYS A 76 -3.93 -12.03 -7.60
CA CYS A 76 -5.18 -12.51 -8.18
C CYS A 76 -6.41 -12.03 -7.38
N ILE A 77 -7.38 -11.44 -8.08
CA ILE A 77 -8.61 -10.92 -7.50
C ILE A 77 -9.70 -11.99 -7.52
N PRO A 78 -10.38 -12.30 -6.39
CA PRO A 78 -11.51 -13.22 -6.37
C PRO A 78 -12.59 -12.78 -7.35
N GLY A 79 -13.20 -13.73 -8.08
CA GLY A 79 -14.24 -13.41 -9.08
C GLY A 79 -15.40 -12.59 -8.50
N LYS A 80 -15.84 -12.91 -7.28
CA LYS A 80 -16.86 -12.15 -6.54
C LYS A 80 -16.45 -10.70 -6.26
N LEU A 81 -15.18 -10.46 -5.96
CA LEU A 81 -14.67 -9.11 -5.71
C LEU A 81 -14.62 -8.30 -7.01
N ARG A 82 -14.12 -8.90 -8.10
CA ARG A 82 -14.15 -8.28 -9.44
C ARG A 82 -15.56 -7.85 -9.82
N GLU A 83 -16.51 -8.75 -9.66
CA GLU A 83 -17.93 -8.54 -9.88
C GLU A 83 -18.53 -7.37 -9.08
N ILE A 84 -18.05 -7.14 -7.86
CA ILE A 84 -18.45 -5.99 -7.04
C ILE A 84 -17.87 -4.70 -7.62
N LEU A 85 -16.57 -4.70 -7.94
CA LEU A 85 -15.87 -3.53 -8.48
C LEU A 85 -16.44 -3.07 -9.83
N GLU A 86 -16.79 -4.00 -10.71
CA GLU A 86 -17.38 -3.72 -12.03
C GLU A 86 -18.81 -3.14 -11.93
N ARG A 87 -19.52 -3.37 -10.82
CA ARG A 87 -20.85 -2.81 -10.57
C ARG A 87 -20.84 -1.40 -9.98
N LEU A 88 -19.68 -0.90 -9.55
CA LEU A 88 -19.57 0.46 -9.03
C LEU A 88 -19.65 1.48 -10.18
N PRO A 89 -20.39 2.59 -10.00
CA PRO A 89 -20.57 3.57 -11.06
C PRO A 89 -19.27 4.35 -11.34
N ALA A 90 -19.14 4.88 -12.55
CA ALA A 90 -18.01 5.75 -12.92
C ALA A 90 -17.95 7.05 -12.12
N THR A 91 -19.09 7.50 -11.56
CA THR A 91 -19.18 8.69 -10.70
C THR A 91 -18.69 8.44 -9.28
N ALA A 92 -18.38 7.19 -8.90
CA ALA A 92 -17.85 6.89 -7.58
C ALA A 92 -16.47 7.53 -7.38
N HIS A 93 -16.22 8.07 -6.19
CA HIS A 93 -14.88 8.54 -5.85
C HIS A 93 -13.93 7.33 -5.73
N PRO A 94 -12.71 7.36 -6.28
CA PRO A 94 -11.76 6.24 -6.21
C PRO A 94 -11.50 5.70 -4.80
N MET A 95 -11.54 6.59 -3.78
CA MET A 95 -11.41 6.17 -2.38
C MET A 95 -12.62 5.33 -1.89
N ASP A 96 -13.84 5.62 -2.36
CA ASP A 96 -15.02 4.81 -2.02
C ASP A 96 -14.95 3.42 -2.67
N VAL A 97 -14.36 3.35 -3.86
CA VAL A 97 -14.11 2.09 -4.58
C VAL A 97 -13.14 1.23 -3.78
N LEU A 98 -12.00 1.79 -3.36
CA LEU A 98 -11.01 1.05 -2.57
C LEU A 98 -11.55 0.66 -1.19
N ARG A 99 -12.29 1.54 -0.51
CA ARG A 99 -12.98 1.22 0.75
C ARG A 99 -13.93 0.03 0.56
N THR A 100 -14.75 0.05 -0.49
CA THR A 100 -15.72 -1.01 -0.77
C THR A 100 -15.02 -2.32 -1.13
N GLY A 101 -13.97 -2.26 -1.96
CA GLY A 101 -13.18 -3.43 -2.35
C GLY A 101 -12.47 -4.08 -1.16
N CYS A 102 -11.86 -3.29 -0.28
CA CYS A 102 -11.22 -3.76 0.94
C CYS A 102 -12.24 -4.44 1.88
N SER A 103 -13.39 -3.81 2.10
CA SER A 103 -14.46 -4.37 2.95
C SER A 103 -15.00 -5.69 2.38
N ALA A 104 -15.30 -5.72 1.08
CA ALA A 104 -15.74 -6.93 0.40
C ALA A 104 -14.68 -8.05 0.45
N LEU A 105 -13.39 -7.71 0.29
CA LEU A 105 -12.31 -8.68 0.41
C LEU A 105 -12.26 -9.27 1.82
N GLY A 106 -12.39 -8.47 2.87
CA GLY A 106 -12.45 -8.96 4.26
C GLY A 106 -13.65 -9.89 4.53
N CYS A 107 -14.77 -9.73 3.83
CA CYS A 107 -15.88 -10.69 3.89
C CYS A 107 -15.60 -12.00 3.15
N LEU A 108 -14.81 -11.94 2.07
CA LEU A 108 -14.48 -13.10 1.23
C LEU A 108 -13.29 -13.91 1.79
N GLU A 109 -12.34 -13.22 2.40
CA GLU A 109 -11.09 -13.73 2.96
C GLU A 109 -10.93 -13.17 4.39
N PRO A 110 -11.75 -13.64 5.35
CA PRO A 110 -11.72 -13.14 6.72
C PRO A 110 -10.39 -13.45 7.41
N GLU A 111 -9.92 -12.49 8.20
CA GLU A 111 -8.75 -12.64 9.05
C GLU A 111 -9.02 -13.64 10.19
N SER A 112 -8.00 -14.40 10.57
CA SER A 112 -8.00 -15.25 11.77
C SER A 112 -7.41 -14.49 12.95
N ASP A 113 -7.78 -14.82 14.19
CA ASP A 113 -7.34 -14.12 15.41
C ASP A 113 -5.84 -14.29 15.77
N ASP A 114 -4.97 -14.66 14.83
CA ASP A 114 -3.52 -14.82 15.06
C ASP A 114 -2.67 -13.76 14.34
N ASN A 115 -1.53 -13.40 14.94
CA ASN A 115 -0.61 -12.38 14.40
C ASN A 115 -0.03 -12.76 13.03
N THR A 116 -0.01 -14.05 12.68
CA THR A 116 0.40 -14.50 11.34
C THR A 116 -0.61 -14.08 10.28
N SER A 117 -1.90 -14.11 10.62
CA SER A 117 -2.99 -13.68 9.78
C SER A 117 -2.89 -12.18 9.45
N GLU A 118 -2.49 -11.34 10.40
CA GLU A 118 -2.35 -9.88 10.19
C GLU A 118 -1.33 -9.54 9.09
N ARG A 119 -0.15 -10.16 9.12
CA ARG A 119 0.86 -9.96 8.08
C ARG A 119 0.41 -10.49 6.74
N HIS A 120 -0.30 -11.62 6.72
CA HIS A 120 -0.86 -12.17 5.50
C HIS A 120 -1.93 -11.26 4.90
N ALA A 121 -2.79 -10.66 5.73
CA ALA A 121 -3.78 -9.68 5.31
C ALA A 121 -3.12 -8.41 4.76
N ALA A 122 -2.08 -7.89 5.43
CA ALA A 122 -1.32 -6.73 4.95
C ALA A 122 -0.65 -7.01 3.59
N GLU A 123 0.04 -8.14 3.43
CA GLU A 123 0.61 -8.57 2.15
C GLU A 123 -0.47 -8.71 1.06
N ARG A 124 -1.63 -9.26 1.44
CA ARG A 124 -2.76 -9.45 0.52
C ARG A 124 -3.33 -8.12 0.04
N LEU A 125 -3.49 -7.14 0.93
CA LEU A 125 -3.95 -5.81 0.57
C LEU A 125 -2.94 -5.06 -0.31
N LEU A 126 -1.66 -5.07 0.07
CA LEU A 126 -0.59 -4.48 -0.76
C LEU A 126 -0.58 -5.04 -2.18
N ALA A 127 -0.77 -6.35 -2.32
CA ALA A 127 -0.77 -7.01 -3.63
C ALA A 127 -2.04 -6.74 -4.46
N THR A 128 -3.20 -6.54 -3.82
CA THR A 128 -4.49 -6.47 -4.52
C THR A 128 -5.01 -5.05 -4.76
N PHE A 129 -4.62 -4.06 -3.95
CA PHE A 129 -5.09 -2.68 -4.12
C PHE A 129 -4.88 -2.10 -5.52
N PRO A 130 -3.71 -2.29 -6.18
CA PRO A 130 -3.51 -1.85 -7.56
C PRO A 130 -4.57 -2.42 -8.51
N ALA A 131 -4.80 -3.73 -8.44
CA ALA A 131 -5.77 -4.43 -9.28
C ALA A 131 -7.21 -4.00 -8.99
N MET A 132 -7.59 -3.81 -7.72
CA MET A 132 -8.93 -3.33 -7.34
C MET A 132 -9.26 -1.99 -8.01
N LEU A 133 -8.33 -1.04 -7.95
CA LEU A 133 -8.54 0.28 -8.54
C LEU A 133 -8.59 0.21 -10.06
N MET A 134 -7.69 -0.56 -10.68
CA MET A 134 -7.58 -0.64 -12.14
C MET A 134 -8.73 -1.41 -12.79
N ILE A 135 -9.26 -2.47 -12.15
CA ILE A 135 -10.47 -3.16 -12.61
C ILE A 135 -11.62 -2.15 -12.72
N TRP A 136 -11.90 -1.41 -11.64
CA TRP A 136 -12.98 -0.44 -11.64
C TRP A 136 -12.73 0.69 -12.65
N TYR A 137 -11.51 1.25 -12.67
CA TYR A 137 -11.18 2.38 -13.55
C TYR A 137 -11.42 2.03 -15.01
N HIS A 138 -10.87 0.91 -15.50
CA HIS A 138 -11.04 0.49 -16.89
C HIS A 138 -12.45 0.06 -17.22
N HIS A 139 -13.15 -0.62 -16.31
CA HIS A 139 -14.53 -1.02 -16.56
C HIS A 139 -15.45 0.20 -16.63
N ALA A 140 -15.36 1.11 -15.66
CA ALA A 140 -16.28 2.22 -15.51
C ALA A 140 -16.00 3.38 -16.48
N HIS A 141 -14.74 3.63 -16.85
CA HIS A 141 -14.37 4.77 -17.71
C HIS A 141 -14.04 4.38 -19.15
N ASN A 142 -13.55 3.15 -19.36
CA ASN A 142 -13.05 2.70 -20.66
C ASN A 142 -13.89 1.55 -21.25
N SER A 143 -14.94 1.10 -20.54
CA SER A 143 -15.77 -0.06 -20.92
C SER A 143 -14.94 -1.30 -21.24
N LYS A 144 -13.82 -1.49 -20.54
CA LYS A 144 -12.84 -2.53 -20.80
C LYS A 144 -12.68 -3.42 -19.58
N GLN A 145 -12.78 -4.72 -19.78
CA GLN A 145 -12.30 -5.70 -18.81
C GLN A 145 -10.80 -5.91 -19.01
N ILE A 146 -10.06 -5.84 -17.91
CA ILE A 146 -8.61 -6.06 -17.92
C ILE A 146 -8.27 -7.37 -17.21
N ASP A 147 -7.22 -8.02 -17.71
CA ASP A 147 -6.49 -9.01 -16.94
C ASP A 147 -5.70 -8.31 -15.83
N THR A 148 -5.58 -8.98 -14.69
CA THR A 148 -4.79 -8.52 -13.54
C THR A 148 -3.48 -9.28 -13.41
N GLU A 149 -3.24 -10.28 -14.26
CA GLU A 149 -1.93 -10.92 -14.37
C GLU A 149 -0.92 -9.94 -14.97
N SER A 150 0.27 -9.88 -14.37
CA SER A 150 1.36 -9.02 -14.82
C SER A 150 2.68 -9.66 -14.43
N THR A 151 3.66 -9.57 -15.34
CA THR A 151 5.02 -10.08 -15.14
C THR A 151 5.91 -9.10 -14.36
N GLN A 152 5.39 -7.92 -14.01
CA GLN A 152 6.15 -6.91 -13.28
C GLN A 152 6.49 -7.38 -11.87
N GLU A 153 7.76 -7.37 -11.51
CA GLU A 153 8.18 -7.82 -10.17
C GLU A 153 7.74 -6.85 -9.06
N SER A 154 7.69 -5.55 -9.37
CA SER A 154 7.33 -4.50 -8.40
C SER A 154 5.85 -4.15 -8.41
N ILE A 155 5.34 -3.64 -7.28
CA ILE A 155 3.99 -3.09 -7.13
C ILE A 155 3.82 -1.86 -8.02
N ALA A 156 4.82 -0.96 -8.06
CA ALA A 156 4.80 0.22 -8.93
C ALA A 156 4.70 -0.17 -10.41
N GLY A 157 5.54 -1.13 -10.84
CA GLY A 157 5.49 -1.65 -12.20
C GLY A 157 4.15 -2.28 -12.52
N HIS A 158 3.64 -3.13 -11.61
CA HIS A 158 2.34 -3.79 -11.75
C HIS A 158 1.20 -2.78 -11.91
N PHE A 159 1.14 -1.75 -11.06
CA PHE A 159 0.14 -0.70 -11.14
C PHE A 159 0.14 0.00 -12.50
N LEU A 160 1.32 0.43 -12.99
CA LEU A 160 1.44 1.13 -14.26
C LEU A 160 1.14 0.24 -15.47
N ASP A 161 1.54 -1.03 -15.40
CA ASP A 161 1.24 -2.02 -16.44
C ASP A 161 -0.27 -2.24 -16.57
N LEU A 162 -1.00 -2.35 -15.45
CA LEU A 162 -2.46 -2.42 -15.45
C LEU A 162 -3.11 -1.10 -15.92
N LEU A 163 -2.56 0.05 -15.52
CA LEU A 163 -3.10 1.36 -15.91
C LEU A 163 -3.01 1.59 -17.42
N HIS A 164 -1.85 1.31 -18.01
CA HIS A 164 -1.58 1.60 -19.42
C HIS A 164 -1.83 0.41 -20.36
N GLY A 165 -1.89 -0.82 -19.83
CA GLY A 165 -1.98 -2.05 -20.61
C GLY A 165 -0.68 -2.41 -21.34
N SER A 166 0.45 -1.88 -20.87
CA SER A 166 1.79 -2.12 -21.42
C SER A 166 2.84 -1.88 -20.34
N SER A 167 3.96 -2.60 -20.43
CA SER A 167 5.05 -2.45 -19.46
C SER A 167 5.56 -1.01 -19.39
N PRO A 168 5.70 -0.42 -18.19
CA PRO A 168 6.17 0.95 -18.02
C PRO A 168 7.64 1.10 -18.37
N SER A 169 8.05 2.32 -18.70
CA SER A 169 9.48 2.67 -18.75
C SER A 169 10.10 2.59 -17.35
N ASP A 170 11.42 2.44 -17.30
CA ASP A 170 12.17 2.40 -16.04
C ASP A 170 11.99 3.70 -15.24
N ASP A 171 11.95 4.85 -15.91
CA ASP A 171 11.75 6.16 -15.27
C ASP A 171 10.37 6.27 -14.60
N HIS A 172 9.29 5.87 -15.30
CA HIS A 172 7.94 5.91 -14.72
C HIS A 172 7.80 4.92 -13.57
N ARG A 173 8.35 3.71 -13.72
CA ARG A 173 8.37 2.71 -12.65
C ARG A 173 9.10 3.25 -11.43
N ARG A 174 10.29 3.84 -11.61
CA ARG A 174 11.07 4.40 -10.51
C ARG A 174 10.39 5.60 -9.85
N ALA A 175 9.80 6.50 -10.63
CA ALA A 175 9.09 7.65 -10.08
C ALA A 175 7.90 7.23 -9.19
N LEU A 176 7.11 6.24 -9.63
CA LEU A 176 6.01 5.72 -8.82
C LEU A 176 6.53 4.94 -7.59
N ASP A 177 7.57 4.13 -7.75
CA ASP A 177 8.19 3.39 -6.66
C ASP A 177 8.70 4.32 -5.54
N VAL A 178 9.39 5.41 -5.92
CA VAL A 178 9.81 6.47 -4.99
C VAL A 178 8.61 7.15 -4.33
N SER A 179 7.56 7.46 -5.10
CA SER A 179 6.32 8.04 -4.53
C SER A 179 5.69 7.12 -3.48
N LEU A 180 5.63 5.81 -3.75
CA LEU A 180 5.12 4.83 -2.79
C LEU A 180 5.98 4.75 -1.52
N ILE A 181 7.31 4.86 -1.65
CA ILE A 181 8.21 4.95 -0.49
C ILE A 181 7.89 6.20 0.33
N LEU A 182 7.80 7.37 -0.32
CA LEU A 182 7.58 8.65 0.34
C LEU A 182 6.23 8.73 1.09
N TYR A 183 5.23 8.00 0.62
CA TYR A 183 3.89 7.92 1.22
C TYR A 183 3.68 6.72 2.15
N ALA A 184 4.68 5.85 2.34
CA ALA A 184 4.47 4.57 3.01
C ALA A 184 4.04 4.71 4.48
N GLU A 185 4.50 5.76 5.17
CA GLU A 185 4.29 5.95 6.60
C GLU A 185 4.50 7.43 7.01
N HIS A 186 3.67 7.96 7.92
CA HIS A 186 3.78 9.34 8.40
C HIS A 186 3.17 9.57 9.80
N GLU A 187 3.55 8.72 10.75
CA GLU A 187 3.21 8.77 12.18
C GLU A 187 1.67 8.88 12.43
N PHE A 188 1.22 9.63 13.43
CA PHE A 188 -0.20 9.75 13.81
C PHE A 188 -0.88 10.92 13.08
N ASN A 189 -1.10 10.75 11.77
CA ASN A 189 -1.87 11.69 10.93
C ASN A 189 -3.39 11.58 11.11
#